data_AF-A0A942UYI6-F1
#
_entry.id   AF-A0A942UYI6-F1
#
_cell.length_a   1.000
_cell.length_b   1.000
_cell.length_c   1.000
_cell.angle_alpha   90.00
_cell.angle_beta   90.00
_cell.angle_gamma   90.00
#
_symmetry.space_group_name_H-M   'P 1'
#
loop_
_entity.id
_entity.type
_entity.pdbx_description
1 polymer ?
#
loop_
_entity_poly.entity_id
_entity_poly.type
_entity_poly.pdbx_seq_one_letter_code
_entity_poly.pdbx_strand_id
1 'polypeptide(L)'
;MDEKYLILEQYRIYNEMKERFIDRSFMINRFFMIFSAIFMFALIFVKMILPAQYFLLLALEVFGIASCIMWISNQDAYASIIKIKYNSVIEKLEEDLPKAPNKDEYKELTDRRSNKRVILVKDIQKWFAILLMFVFLGNGLIDIANSIFSQLFNA
;
A
#
# COMPACT_ATOMS: atom_id res chain seq x y z
N MET A 1 -6.06 -39.25 -17.32
CA MET A 1 -5.26 -38.44 -16.38
C MET A 1 -5.84 -38.71 -15.00
N ASP A 2 -5.03 -39.09 -14.02
CA ASP A 2 -5.50 -39.42 -12.67
C ASP A 2 -6.11 -38.16 -12.01
N GLU A 3 -7.26 -38.29 -11.37
CA GLU A 3 -8.00 -37.18 -10.73
C GLU A 3 -7.14 -36.46 -9.70
N LYS A 4 -6.35 -37.21 -8.93
CA LYS A 4 -5.40 -36.65 -7.95
C LYS A 4 -4.32 -35.80 -8.61
N TYR A 5 -3.89 -36.17 -9.80
CA TYR A 5 -2.91 -35.39 -10.56
C TYR A 5 -3.52 -34.08 -11.07
N LEU A 6 -4.78 -34.09 -11.51
CA LEU A 6 -5.50 -32.89 -11.93
C LEU A 6 -5.64 -31.88 -10.77
N ILE A 7 -5.99 -32.36 -9.57
CA ILE A 7 -6.12 -31.53 -8.36
C ILE A 7 -4.77 -30.93 -7.97
N LEU A 8 -3.69 -31.73 -7.98
CA LEU A 8 -2.35 -31.24 -7.69
C LEU A 8 -1.91 -30.16 -8.68
N GLU A 9 -2.21 -30.32 -9.96
CA GLU A 9 -1.87 -29.34 -11.00
C GLU A 9 -2.68 -28.05 -10.85
N GLN A 10 -3.97 -28.13 -10.55
CA GLN A 10 -4.79 -26.95 -10.22
C GLN A 10 -4.22 -26.22 -9.00
N TYR A 11 -3.92 -26.95 -7.93
CA TYR A 11 -3.30 -26.40 -6.72
C TYR A 11 -1.99 -25.67 -7.03
N ARG A 12 -1.11 -26.29 -7.84
CA ARG A 12 0.14 -25.67 -8.28
C ARG A 12 -0.11 -24.37 -9.05
N ILE A 13 -0.99 -24.39 -10.06
CA ILE A 13 -1.31 -23.22 -10.88
C ILE A 13 -1.85 -22.08 -10.02
N TYR A 14 -2.74 -22.37 -9.06
CA TYR A 14 -3.30 -21.35 -8.17
C TYR A 14 -2.26 -20.74 -7.24
N ASN A 15 -1.34 -21.55 -6.68
CA ASN A 15 -0.22 -21.04 -5.88
C ASN A 15 0.72 -20.16 -6.70
N GLU A 16 1.09 -20.57 -7.92
CA GLU A 16 1.92 -19.74 -8.80
C GLU A 16 1.22 -18.42 -9.16
N MET A 17 -0.10 -18.44 -9.36
CA MET A 17 -0.87 -17.22 -9.61
C MET A 17 -0.95 -16.31 -8.38
N LYS A 18 -0.99 -16.87 -7.17
CA LYS A 18 -0.93 -16.13 -5.90
C LYS A 18 0.42 -15.43 -5.75
N GLU A 19 1.53 -16.14 -5.96
CA GLU A 19 2.89 -15.57 -5.93
C GLU A 19 3.05 -14.43 -6.94
N ARG A 20 2.67 -14.66 -8.21
CA ARG A 20 2.70 -13.61 -9.24
C ARG A 20 1.87 -12.37 -8.86
N PHE A 21 0.78 -12.56 -8.11
CA PHE A 21 -0.04 -11.45 -7.65
C PHE A 21 0.61 -10.68 -6.48
N ILE A 22 1.30 -11.38 -5.59
CA ILE A 22 2.12 -10.79 -4.52
C ILE A 22 3.25 -9.95 -5.14
N ASP A 23 3.96 -10.47 -6.15
CA ASP A 23 5.01 -9.73 -6.86
C ASP A 23 4.50 -8.43 -7.49
N ARG A 24 3.31 -8.47 -8.10
CA ARG A 24 2.66 -7.27 -8.65
C ARG A 24 2.35 -6.25 -7.56
N SER A 25 1.90 -6.70 -6.39
CA SER A 25 1.66 -5.83 -5.23
C SER A 25 2.96 -5.12 -4.80
N PHE A 26 4.07 -5.84 -4.73
CA PHE A 26 5.39 -5.25 -4.42
C PHE A 26 5.84 -4.25 -5.49
N MET A 27 5.62 -4.54 -6.76
CA MET A 27 5.95 -3.62 -7.86
C MET A 27 5.15 -2.31 -7.77
N ILE A 28 3.85 -2.39 -7.49
CA ILE A 28 3.00 -1.20 -7.30
C ILE A 28 3.42 -0.40 -6.08
N ASN A 29 3.77 -1.08 -4.98
CA ASN A 29 4.30 -0.41 -3.81
C ASN A 29 5.60 0.37 -4.12
N ARG A 30 6.50 -0.23 -4.90
CA ARG A 30 7.72 0.44 -5.38
C ARG A 30 7.41 1.65 -6.26
N PHE A 31 6.42 1.53 -7.14
CA PHE A 31 5.96 2.67 -7.95
C PHE A 31 5.53 3.84 -7.07
N PHE A 32 4.66 3.61 -6.07
CA PHE A 32 4.22 4.68 -5.19
C PHE A 32 5.37 5.27 -4.36
N MET A 33 6.30 4.45 -3.86
CA MET A 33 7.49 4.97 -3.15
C MET A 33 8.29 5.96 -4.02
N ILE A 34 8.61 5.57 -5.26
CA ILE A 34 9.39 6.40 -6.17
C ILE A 34 8.61 7.65 -6.60
N PHE A 35 7.34 7.48 -6.97
CA PHE A 35 6.45 8.56 -7.34
C PHE A 35 6.37 9.61 -6.22
N SER A 36 6.12 9.17 -5.00
CA SER A 36 6.03 10.04 -3.82
C SER A 36 7.33 10.78 -3.52
N ALA A 37 8.48 10.11 -3.66
CA ALA A 37 9.78 10.75 -3.47
C ALA A 37 10.01 11.85 -4.51
N ILE A 38 9.79 11.54 -5.80
CA ILE A 38 9.93 12.51 -6.89
C ILE A 38 8.97 13.68 -6.70
N PHE A 39 7.71 13.39 -6.35
CA PHE A 39 6.69 14.41 -6.13
C PHE A 39 7.06 15.35 -4.98
N MET A 40 7.60 14.81 -3.88
CA MET A 40 8.08 15.60 -2.76
C MET A 40 9.24 16.52 -3.15
N PHE A 41 10.22 16.02 -3.92
CA PHE A 41 11.31 16.87 -4.44
C PHE A 41 10.79 17.96 -5.37
N ALA A 42 9.84 17.64 -6.26
CA ALA A 42 9.22 18.61 -7.15
C ALA A 42 8.48 19.69 -6.36
N LEU A 43 7.76 19.31 -5.31
CA LEU A 43 7.05 20.24 -4.44
C LEU A 43 8.00 21.20 -3.72
N ILE A 44 9.11 20.69 -3.16
CA ILE A 44 10.16 21.51 -2.56
C ILE A 44 10.72 22.50 -3.58
N PHE A 45 11.01 22.04 -4.80
CA PHE A 45 11.54 22.88 -5.87
C PHE A 45 10.55 23.99 -6.27
N VAL A 46 9.26 23.68 -6.41
CA VAL A 46 8.21 24.67 -6.69
C VAL A 46 8.11 25.69 -5.56
N LYS A 47 8.16 25.25 -4.28
CA LYS A 47 8.17 26.15 -3.12
C LYS A 47 9.35 27.12 -3.13
N MET A 48 10.52 26.69 -3.58
CA MET A 48 11.70 27.56 -3.67
C MET A 48 11.57 28.63 -4.77
N ILE A 49 10.95 28.30 -5.91
CA ILE A 49 10.85 29.20 -7.06
C ILE A 49 9.62 30.11 -6.96
N LEU A 50 8.50 29.59 -6.47
CA LEU A 50 7.19 30.25 -6.45
C LEU A 50 6.60 30.33 -5.02
N PRO A 51 7.30 30.91 -4.04
CA PRO A 51 6.88 30.87 -2.62
C PRO A 51 5.57 31.64 -2.34
N ALA A 52 5.22 32.62 -3.17
CA ALA A 52 4.02 33.44 -3.00
C ALA A 52 2.77 32.83 -3.68
N GLN A 53 2.90 31.72 -4.41
CA GLN A 53 1.77 31.08 -5.10
C GLN A 53 1.04 30.07 -4.21
N TYR A 54 0.47 30.55 -3.10
CA TYR A 54 -0.14 29.70 -2.07
C TYR A 54 -1.23 28.75 -2.61
N PHE A 55 -2.05 29.20 -3.57
CA PHE A 55 -3.11 28.37 -4.15
C PHE A 55 -2.55 27.18 -4.94
N LEU A 56 -1.48 27.40 -5.73
CA LEU A 56 -0.80 26.34 -6.47
C LEU A 56 -0.16 25.33 -5.50
N LEU A 57 0.52 25.84 -4.46
CA LEU A 57 1.16 24.99 -3.45
C LEU A 57 0.12 24.14 -2.72
N LEU A 58 -0.99 24.73 -2.28
CA LEU A 58 -2.07 24.00 -1.62
C LEU A 58 -2.70 22.93 -2.53
N ALA A 59 -2.90 23.22 -3.82
CA ALA A 59 -3.38 22.24 -4.78
C ALA A 59 -2.42 21.04 -4.93
N LEU A 60 -1.11 21.29 -4.94
CA LEU A 60 -0.09 20.23 -4.98
C LEU A 60 -0.07 19.41 -3.69
N GLU A 61 -0.21 20.03 -2.52
CA GLU A 61 -0.30 19.33 -1.23
C GLU A 61 -1.53 18.42 -1.16
N VAL A 62 -2.70 18.91 -1.60
CA VAL A 62 -3.94 18.12 -1.70
C VAL A 62 -3.76 16.93 -2.65
N PHE A 63 -3.08 17.15 -3.78
CA PHE A 63 -2.75 16.06 -4.71
C PHE A 63 -1.79 15.04 -4.09
N GLY A 64 -0.81 15.48 -3.30
CA GLY A 64 0.09 14.62 -2.53
C GLY A 64 -0.69 13.75 -1.54
N ILE A 65 -1.61 14.33 -0.76
CA ILE A 65 -2.49 13.60 0.16
C ILE A 65 -3.34 12.57 -0.61
N ALA A 66 -3.94 12.97 -1.72
CA ALA A 66 -4.74 12.07 -2.56
C ALA A 66 -3.90 10.88 -3.07
N SER A 67 -2.64 11.11 -3.45
CA SER A 67 -1.73 10.04 -3.87
C SER A 67 -1.42 9.05 -2.73
N CYS A 68 -1.25 9.52 -1.48
CA CYS A 68 -1.09 8.66 -0.32
C CYS A 68 -2.35 7.82 -0.04
N ILE A 69 -3.54 8.41 -0.17
CA ILE A 69 -4.81 7.68 -0.05
C ILE A 69 -4.88 6.58 -1.11
N MET A 70 -4.59 6.91 -2.37
CA MET A 70 -4.56 5.93 -3.47
C MET A 70 -3.56 4.80 -3.21
N TRP A 71 -2.40 5.11 -2.63
CA TRP A 71 -1.41 4.11 -2.26
C TRP A 71 -1.95 3.14 -1.20
N ILE A 72 -2.50 3.67 -0.10
CA ILE A 72 -3.10 2.87 0.97
C ILE A 72 -4.25 2.01 0.43
N SER A 73 -5.14 2.60 -0.37
CA SER A 73 -6.26 1.89 -0.98
C SER A 73 -5.80 0.76 -1.90
N ASN A 74 -4.72 0.96 -2.66
CA ASN A 74 -4.13 -0.11 -3.46
C ASN A 74 -3.64 -1.25 -2.57
N GLN A 75 -2.88 -0.96 -1.51
CA GLN A 75 -2.40 -2.00 -0.60
C GLN A 75 -3.56 -2.82 0.01
N ASP A 76 -4.64 -2.14 0.43
CA ASP A 76 -5.81 -2.78 1.00
C ASP A 76 -6.58 -3.64 -0.05
N ALA A 77 -6.67 -3.17 -1.30
CA ALA A 77 -7.28 -3.90 -2.40
C ALA A 77 -6.50 -5.20 -2.73
N TYR A 78 -5.18 -5.12 -2.84
CA TYR A 78 -4.32 -6.29 -3.08
C TYR A 78 -4.42 -7.30 -1.92
N ALA A 79 -4.39 -6.82 -0.66
CA ALA A 79 -4.54 -7.69 0.51
C ALA A 79 -5.90 -8.40 0.54
N SER A 80 -6.96 -7.72 0.13
CA SER A 80 -8.32 -8.26 0.09
C SER A 80 -8.47 -9.34 -0.99
N ILE A 81 -7.91 -9.10 -2.18
CA ILE A 81 -7.93 -10.08 -3.28
C ILE A 81 -7.13 -11.33 -2.91
N ILE A 82 -5.93 -11.19 -2.31
CA ILE A 82 -5.14 -12.34 -1.84
C ILE A 82 -5.96 -13.18 -0.85
N LYS A 83 -6.59 -12.53 0.12
CA LYS A 83 -7.39 -13.21 1.15
C LYS A 83 -8.61 -13.92 0.57
N ILE A 84 -9.39 -13.25 -0.27
CA ILE A 84 -10.67 -13.77 -0.76
C ILE A 84 -10.47 -14.75 -1.91
N LYS A 85 -9.71 -14.36 -2.93
CA LYS A 85 -9.63 -15.11 -4.18
C LYS A 85 -8.64 -16.27 -4.11
N TYR A 86 -7.49 -16.07 -3.47
CA TYR A 86 -6.42 -17.05 -3.50
C TYR A 86 -6.44 -17.93 -2.26
N ASN A 87 -6.38 -17.36 -1.06
CA ASN A 87 -6.30 -18.16 0.16
C ASN A 87 -7.53 -19.06 0.34
N SER A 88 -8.76 -18.52 0.17
CA SER A 88 -9.97 -19.35 0.34
C SER A 88 -10.09 -20.46 -0.71
N VAL A 89 -9.63 -20.24 -1.95
CA VAL A 89 -9.69 -21.26 -3.00
C VAL A 89 -8.61 -22.31 -2.79
N ILE A 90 -7.40 -21.90 -2.44
CA ILE A 90 -6.28 -22.80 -2.16
C ILE A 90 -6.59 -23.66 -0.93
N GLU A 91 -7.15 -23.10 0.14
CA GLU A 91 -7.55 -23.87 1.32
C GLU A 91 -8.57 -24.96 0.99
N LYS A 92 -9.53 -24.68 0.10
CA LYS A 92 -10.50 -25.69 -0.38
C LYS A 92 -9.83 -26.77 -1.20
N LEU A 93 -8.90 -26.41 -2.10
CA LEU A 93 -8.13 -27.39 -2.88
C LEU A 93 -7.22 -28.25 -1.98
N GLU A 94 -6.77 -27.73 -0.85
CA GLU A 94 -5.97 -28.47 0.13
C GLU A 94 -6.75 -29.52 0.92
N GLU A 95 -8.09 -29.46 0.96
CA GLU A 95 -8.92 -30.50 1.61
C GLU A 95 -8.86 -31.83 0.85
N ASP A 96 -8.64 -31.78 -0.46
CA ASP A 96 -8.52 -32.96 -1.33
C ASP A 96 -7.07 -33.50 -1.41
N LEU A 97 -6.10 -32.78 -0.82
CA LEU A 97 -4.69 -33.12 -0.85
C LEU A 97 -4.26 -33.85 0.44
N PRO A 98 -3.22 -34.71 0.38
CA PRO A 98 -2.73 -35.43 1.56
C PRO A 98 -2.14 -34.51 2.64
N LYS A 99 -1.80 -33.27 2.30
CA LYS A 99 -1.29 -32.27 3.22
C LYS A 99 -1.71 -30.86 2.80
N ALA A 100 -1.94 -30.00 3.78
CA ALA A 100 -2.41 -28.63 3.60
C ALA A 100 -1.36 -27.60 4.07
N PRO A 101 -0.24 -27.43 3.33
CA PRO A 101 0.87 -26.59 3.77
C PRO A 101 0.53 -25.10 3.90
N ASN A 102 -0.34 -24.53 3.03
CA ASN A 102 -0.74 -23.12 3.18
C ASN A 102 -1.59 -22.92 4.44
N LYS A 103 -2.48 -23.87 4.74
CA LYS A 103 -3.30 -23.84 5.97
C LYS A 103 -2.43 -23.91 7.22
N ASP A 104 -1.43 -24.79 7.23
CA ASP A 104 -0.48 -24.93 8.33
C ASP A 104 0.33 -23.63 8.53
N GLU A 105 0.84 -23.04 7.44
CA GLU A 105 1.58 -21.77 7.47
C GLU A 105 0.70 -20.62 7.98
N TYR A 106 -0.54 -20.50 7.48
CA TYR A 106 -1.47 -19.46 7.88
C TYR A 106 -1.81 -19.54 9.38
N LYS A 107 -1.98 -20.77 9.90
CA LYS A 107 -2.20 -21.00 11.33
C LYS A 107 -1.01 -20.53 12.16
N GLU A 108 0.20 -20.91 11.77
CA GLU A 108 1.41 -20.50 12.50
C GLU A 108 1.62 -18.97 12.46
N LEU A 109 1.38 -18.34 11.30
CA LEU A 109 1.44 -16.88 11.18
C LEU A 109 0.40 -16.19 12.06
N THR A 110 -0.82 -16.73 12.14
CA THR A 110 -1.91 -16.19 12.96
C THR A 110 -1.60 -16.32 14.45
N ASP A 111 -1.09 -17.47 14.87
CA ASP A 111 -0.71 -17.73 16.27
C ASP A 111 0.47 -16.84 16.71
N ARG A 112 1.43 -16.59 15.82
CA ARG A 112 2.53 -15.64 16.10
C ARG A 112 2.06 -14.18 16.11
N ARG A 113 1.05 -13.83 15.31
CA ARG A 113 0.47 -12.49 15.26
C ARG A 113 -0.39 -12.18 16.49
N SER A 114 -1.17 -13.14 16.99
CA SER A 114 -1.98 -12.95 18.21
C SER A 114 -1.10 -12.67 19.43
N ASN A 115 0.13 -13.19 19.44
CA ASN A 115 1.16 -12.90 20.43
C ASN A 115 1.92 -11.57 20.18
N LYS A 116 1.45 -10.71 19.27
CA LYS A 116 2.02 -9.40 18.88
C LYS A 116 3.47 -9.42 18.37
N ARG A 117 4.03 -10.56 17.97
CA ARG A 117 5.46 -10.67 17.59
C ARG A 117 5.76 -10.46 16.10
N VAL A 118 4.76 -10.23 15.26
CA VAL A 118 4.94 -10.20 13.80
C VAL A 118 4.36 -8.93 13.20
N ILE A 119 5.24 -8.08 12.68
CA ILE A 119 4.91 -6.99 11.77
C ILE A 119 5.09 -7.54 10.35
N LEU A 120 4.06 -7.41 9.51
CA LEU A 120 4.14 -7.85 8.12
C LEU A 120 4.77 -6.75 7.25
N VAL A 121 5.41 -7.15 6.15
CA VAL A 121 6.01 -6.20 5.21
C VAL A 121 4.98 -5.18 4.70
N LYS A 122 3.73 -5.62 4.46
CA LYS A 122 2.63 -4.72 4.07
C LYS A 122 2.33 -3.65 5.13
N ASP A 123 2.48 -3.97 6.42
CA ASP A 123 2.16 -3.05 7.50
C ASP A 123 3.19 -1.91 7.48
N ILE A 124 4.47 -2.23 7.35
CA ILE A 124 5.57 -1.24 7.19
C ILE A 124 5.33 -0.33 5.98
N GLN A 125 4.93 -0.91 4.85
CA GLN A 125 4.64 -0.13 3.64
C GLN A 125 3.45 0.84 3.83
N LYS A 126 2.41 0.41 4.54
CA LYS A 126 1.25 1.26 4.86
C LYS A 126 1.63 2.39 5.82
N TRP A 127 2.46 2.10 6.83
CA TRP A 127 3.01 3.11 7.73
C TRP A 127 3.77 4.20 6.99
N PHE A 128 4.54 3.85 5.95
CA PHE A 128 5.26 4.83 5.14
C PHE A 128 4.31 5.79 4.40
N ALA A 129 3.25 5.25 3.78
CA ALA A 129 2.25 6.08 3.11
C ALA A 129 1.50 7.01 4.09
N ILE A 130 1.19 6.53 5.29
CA ILE A 130 0.57 7.33 6.36
C ILE A 130 1.52 8.44 6.82
N LEU A 131 2.78 8.14 7.06
CA LEU A 131 3.79 9.12 7.45
C LEU A 131 3.91 10.23 6.40
N LEU A 132 3.97 9.86 5.12
CA LEU A 132 4.04 10.82 4.02
C LEU A 132 2.77 11.68 3.92
N MET A 133 1.60 11.09 4.15
CA MET A 133 0.34 11.84 4.21
C MET A 133 0.37 12.93 5.28
N PHE A 134 0.91 12.62 6.47
CA PHE A 134 1.08 13.62 7.52
C PHE A 134 2.07 14.72 7.14
N VAL A 135 3.12 14.40 6.38
CA VAL A 135 4.05 15.41 5.86
C VAL A 135 3.35 16.38 4.92
N PHE A 136 2.53 15.90 3.97
CA PHE A 136 1.76 16.79 3.08
C PHE A 136 0.71 17.60 3.85
N LEU A 137 0.01 16.97 4.81
CA LEU A 137 -0.94 17.69 5.68
C LEU A 137 -0.26 18.82 6.47
N GLY A 138 0.88 18.54 7.08
CA GLY A 138 1.64 19.53 7.84
C GLY A 138 2.11 20.68 6.96
N ASN A 139 2.61 20.39 5.77
CA ASN A 139 3.01 21.43 4.81
C ASN A 139 1.82 22.27 4.33
N GLY A 140 0.68 21.65 4.00
CA GLY A 140 -0.52 22.38 3.61
C GLY A 140 -1.03 23.32 4.70
N LEU A 141 -0.97 22.90 5.98
CA LEU A 141 -1.32 23.77 7.11
C LEU A 141 -0.39 24.98 7.24
N ILE A 142 0.91 24.79 7.01
CA ILE A 142 1.90 25.90 7.00
C ILE A 142 1.59 26.88 5.86
N ASP A 143 1.30 26.39 4.67
CA ASP A 143 1.00 27.26 3.51
C ASP A 143 -0.30 28.05 3.72
N ILE A 144 -1.32 27.44 4.33
CA ILE A 144 -2.56 28.13 4.74
C ILE A 144 -2.26 29.24 5.75
N ALA A 145 -1.49 28.95 6.79
CA ALA A 145 -1.13 29.93 7.81
C ALA A 145 -0.35 31.11 7.21
N ASN A 146 0.61 30.83 6.33
CA ASN A 146 1.38 31.86 5.62
C ASN A 146 0.51 32.71 4.70
N SER A 147 -0.44 32.09 3.99
CA SER A 147 -1.39 32.83 3.14
C SER A 147 -2.24 33.79 3.98
N ILE A 148 -2.79 33.33 5.10
CA ILE A 148 -3.61 34.17 6.00
C ILE A 148 -2.77 35.31 6.58
N PHE A 149 -1.55 35.01 7.05
CA PHE A 149 -0.64 36.02 7.58
C PHE A 149 -0.31 37.09 6.54
N SER A 150 -0.02 36.68 5.29
CA SER A 150 0.28 37.60 4.20
C SER A 150 -0.90 38.53 3.86
N GLN A 151 -2.14 38.06 3.98
CA GLN A 151 -3.34 38.86 3.73
C GLN A 151 -3.65 39.82 4.89
N LEU A 152 -3.34 39.44 6.14
CA LEU A 152 -3.61 40.27 7.31
C LEU A 152 -2.58 41.39 7.52
N PHE A 153 -1.32 41.19 7.13
CA PHE A 153 -0.24 42.16 7.36
C PHE A 153 0.14 42.98 6.12
N ASN A 154 -0.32 42.59 4.92
CA ASN A 154 -0.17 43.40 3.71
C ASN A 154 -1.47 44.11 3.26
N ALA A 155 -2.51 44.11 4.11
CA ALA A 155 -3.74 44.91 3.97
C ALA A 155 -3.70 46.10 4.93
#